data_AF-A0A1G1EWE9-F1
#
_entry.id   AF-A0A1G1EWE9-F1
#
_cell.length_a   1.000
_cell.length_b   1.000
_cell.length_c   1.000
_cell.angle_alpha   90.00
_cell.angle_beta   90.00
_cell.angle_gamma   90.00
#
_symmetry.space_group_name_H-M   'P 1'
#
loop_
_entity.id
_entity.type
_entity.pdbx_description
1 polymer ?
#
loop_
_entity_poly.entity_id
_entity_poly.type
_entity_poly.pdbx_seq_one_letter_code
_entity_poly.pdbx_strand_id
1 'polypeptide(L)'
;MPIYSHSRLATYENCPQQYKLRYIDRVELPEGAEEGIEAFLGSRVHETLEKLHKELILTKLNSLDDLLGYYKNEWDKNCIDKAKSE
;
A
#
# COMPACT_ATOMS: atom_id res chain seq x y z
N MET A 1 -5.66 -0.69 -24.41
CA MET A 1 -6.42 0.45 -23.86
C MET A 1 -5.47 1.34 -23.09
N PRO A 2 -5.49 2.67 -23.28
CA PRO A 2 -4.77 3.56 -22.36
C PRO A 2 -5.34 3.37 -20.96
N ILE A 3 -4.48 3.01 -20.01
CA ILE A 3 -4.87 2.83 -18.61
C ILE A 3 -4.99 4.22 -18.00
N TYR A 4 -6.22 4.71 -17.87
CA TYR A 4 -6.52 5.93 -17.14
C TYR A 4 -6.43 5.66 -15.64
N SER A 5 -5.76 6.56 -14.93
CA SER A 5 -5.70 6.55 -13.47
C SER A 5 -5.85 7.98 -13.00
N HIS A 6 -6.76 8.19 -12.04
CA HIS A 6 -6.97 9.50 -11.43
C HIS A 6 -5.69 10.08 -10.84
N SER A 7 -4.86 9.26 -10.19
CA SER A 7 -3.59 9.73 -9.61
C SER A 7 -2.58 10.15 -10.67
N ARG A 8 -2.57 9.46 -11.83
CA ARG A 8 -1.73 9.84 -12.98
C ARG A 8 -2.16 11.17 -13.59
N LEU A 9 -3.46 11.38 -13.78
CA LEU A 9 -4.01 12.64 -14.30
C LEU A 9 -3.73 13.80 -13.34
N ALA A 10 -4.03 13.62 -12.05
CA ALA A 10 -3.75 14.63 -11.03
C ALA A 10 -2.25 14.99 -10.96
N THR A 11 -1.35 14.02 -11.13
CA THR A 11 0.10 14.29 -11.19
C THR A 11 0.45 15.19 -12.38
N TYR A 12 -0.15 14.95 -13.55
CA TYR A 12 0.08 15.79 -14.73
C TYR A 12 -0.48 17.20 -14.56
N GLU A 13 -1.70 17.32 -14.02
CA GLU A 13 -2.34 18.60 -13.73
C GLU A 13 -1.55 19.43 -12.72
N ASN A 14 -0.95 18.78 -11.71
CA ASN A 14 -0.09 19.43 -10.73
C ASN A 14 1.26 19.85 -11.33
N CYS A 15 1.94 18.95 -12.05
CA CYS A 15 3.23 19.22 -12.68
C CYS A 15 3.51 18.25 -13.85
N PRO A 16 3.47 18.72 -15.12
CA PRO A 16 3.75 17.89 -16.29
C PRO A 16 5.15 17.26 -16.28
N GLN A 17 6.15 17.96 -15.75
CA GLN A 17 7.52 17.45 -15.68
C GLN A 17 7.64 16.29 -14.69
N GLN A 18 6.96 16.37 -13.54
CA GLN A 18 6.89 15.27 -12.58
C GLN A 18 6.22 14.04 -13.20
N TYR A 19 5.12 14.24 -13.93
CA TYR A 19 4.45 13.15 -14.65
C TYR A 19 5.38 12.47 -15.66
N LYS A 20 6.12 13.26 -16.45
CA LYS A 20 7.07 12.73 -17.43
C LYS A 20 8.13 11.87 -16.75
N LEU A 21 8.81 12.39 -15.73
CA LEU A 21 9.86 11.67 -15.01
C LEU A 21 9.33 10.37 -14.38
N ARG A 22 8.15 10.40 -13.77
CA ARG A 22 7.57 9.25 -13.06
C ARG A 22 6.95 8.18 -13.97
N TYR A 23 6.20 8.59 -15.00
CA TYR A 23 5.35 7.67 -15.77
C TYR A 23 5.77 7.46 -17.22
N ILE A 24 6.53 8.39 -17.81
CA ILE A 24 7.06 8.27 -19.19
C ILE A 24 8.50 7.75 -19.12
N ASP A 25 9.38 8.52 -18.49
CA ASP A 25 10.80 8.22 -18.40
C ASP A 25 11.09 7.13 -17.35
N ARG A 26 10.15 6.93 -16.41
CA ARG A 26 10.21 5.91 -15.33
C ARG A 26 11.54 5.91 -14.59
N VAL A 27 12.00 7.11 -14.21
CA VAL A 27 13.24 7.28 -13.48
C VAL A 27 13.16 6.45 -12.18
N GLU A 28 14.10 5.53 -12.00
CA GLU A 28 14.18 4.72 -10.79
C GLU A 28 14.50 5.62 -9.60
N LEU A 29 13.78 5.39 -8.51
CA LEU A 29 14.08 6.04 -7.24
C LEU A 29 15.33 5.38 -6.63
N PRO A 30 16.13 6.12 -5.84
CA PRO A 30 17.24 5.54 -5.11
C PRO A 30 16.79 4.34 -4.27
N GLU A 31 17.63 3.30 -4.17
CA GLU A 31 17.40 2.21 -3.23
C GLU A 31 17.18 2.79 -1.82
N GLY A 32 16.09 2.38 -1.14
CA GLY A 32 15.69 2.93 0.17
C GLY A 32 14.76 4.14 0.12
N ALA A 33 14.43 4.69 -1.06
CA ALA A 33 13.27 5.60 -1.22
C ALA A 33 11.96 4.79 -1.32
N GLU A 34 11.82 3.84 -0.39
CA GLU A 34 10.71 2.90 -0.30
C GLU A 34 9.42 3.60 0.17
N GLU A 35 8.32 2.85 0.23
CA GLU A 35 7.05 3.34 0.76
C GLU A 35 7.26 4.05 2.10
N GLY A 36 6.88 5.33 2.17
CA GLY A 36 6.81 6.04 3.43
C GLY A 36 5.88 5.30 4.41
N ILE A 37 6.11 5.50 5.71
CA ILE A 37 5.35 4.82 6.77
C ILE A 37 3.83 5.00 6.62
N GLU A 38 3.36 6.13 6.07
CA GLU A 38 1.95 6.38 5.78
C GLU A 38 1.40 5.51 4.65
N ALA A 39 2.17 5.32 3.57
CA ALA A 39 1.79 4.45 2.46
C ALA A 39 1.77 2.99 2.92
N PHE A 40 2.79 2.58 3.68
CA PHE A 40 2.85 1.26 4.29
C PHE A 40 1.67 0.98 5.21
N LEU A 41 1.38 1.90 6.14
CA LEU A 41 0.23 1.84 7.04
C LEU A 41 -1.08 1.69 6.25
N GLY A 42 -1.27 2.53 5.23
CA GLY A 42 -2.42 2.49 4.35
C GLY A 42 -2.59 1.11 3.71
N SER A 43 -1.52 0.56 3.13
CA SER A 43 -1.52 -0.76 2.51
C SER A 43 -1.93 -1.87 3.51
N ARG A 44 -1.39 -1.87 4.73
CA ARG A 44 -1.76 -2.86 5.77
C ARG A 44 -3.23 -2.77 6.19
N VAL A 45 -3.77 -1.56 6.29
CA VAL A 45 -5.21 -1.36 6.58
C VAL A 45 -6.06 -1.87 5.43
N HIS A 46 -5.73 -1.50 4.19
CA HIS A 46 -6.46 -1.93 3.00
C HIS A 46 -6.50 -3.46 2.85
N GLU A 47 -5.37 -4.14 3.06
CA GLU A 47 -5.28 -5.61 3.02
C GLU A 47 -6.17 -6.27 4.09
N THR A 48 -6.19 -5.70 5.30
CA THR A 48 -7.01 -6.21 6.41
C THR A 48 -8.52 -6.07 6.10
N LEU A 49 -8.92 -4.94 5.52
CA LEU A 49 -10.30 -4.70 5.10
C LEU A 49 -10.69 -5.56 3.89
N GLU A 50 -9.76 -5.77 2.96
CA GLU A 50 -9.98 -6.67 1.82
C GLU A 50 -10.18 -8.11 2.30
N LYS A 51 -9.39 -8.57 3.28
CA LYS A 51 -9.57 -9.87 3.93
C LYS A 51 -10.96 -9.99 4.55
N LEU A 52 -11.38 -9.00 5.34
CA LEU A 52 -12.73 -8.97 5.93
C LEU A 52 -13.80 -9.09 4.84
N HIS A 53 -13.71 -8.29 3.79
CA HIS A 53 -14.68 -8.30 2.71
C HIS A 53 -14.76 -9.66 1.99
N LYS A 54 -13.59 -10.25 1.64
CA LYS A 54 -13.53 -11.57 0.99
C LYS A 54 -14.07 -12.68 1.89
N GLU A 55 -13.71 -12.68 3.17
CA GLU A 55 -14.15 -13.71 4.13
C GLU A 55 -15.64 -13.60 4.43
N LEU A 56 -16.18 -12.37 4.50
CA LEU A 56 -17.61 -12.13 4.64
C LEU A 56 -18.41 -12.67 3.44
N ILE A 57 -17.93 -12.46 2.21
CA ILE A 57 -18.53 -13.04 1.00
C ILE A 57 -18.56 -14.58 1.08
N LEU A 58 -17.54 -15.19 1.72
CA LEU A 58 -17.45 -16.62 1.96
C LEU A 58 -18.18 -17.06 3.26
N THR A 59 -19.09 -16.23 3.79
CA THR A 59 -19.92 -16.49 4.99
C THR A 59 -19.14 -16.61 6.31
N LYS A 60 -17.88 -16.20 6.36
CA LYS A 60 -17.09 -16.14 7.59
C LYS A 60 -17.22 -14.75 8.21
N LEU A 61 -17.70 -14.69 9.45
CA LEU A 61 -17.71 -13.47 10.25
C LEU A 61 -16.43 -13.41 11.07
N ASN A 62 -15.55 -12.46 10.75
CA ASN A 62 -14.37 -12.19 11.55
C ASN A 62 -14.74 -11.38 12.80
N SER A 63 -14.13 -11.74 13.93
CA SER A 63 -14.11 -10.85 15.08
C SER A 63 -13.12 -9.69 14.85
N LEU A 64 -13.26 -8.63 15.64
CA LEU A 64 -12.28 -7.53 15.62
C LEU A 64 -10.87 -8.02 15.98
N ASP A 65 -10.77 -8.92 16.97
CA ASP A 65 -9.48 -9.45 17.42
C ASP A 65 -8.78 -10.27 16.33
N ASP A 66 -9.53 -11.03 15.52
CA ASP A 66 -8.99 -11.77 14.38
C ASP A 66 -8.36 -10.84 13.34
N LEU A 67 -9.04 -9.72 13.04
CA LEU A 67 -8.56 -8.73 12.07
C LEU A 67 -7.35 -7.98 12.60
N LEU A 68 -7.35 -7.61 13.88
CA LEU A 68 -6.20 -6.98 14.53
C LEU A 68 -5.00 -7.93 14.60
N GLY A 69 -5.24 -9.22 14.83
CA GLY A 69 -4.21 -10.25 14.80
C GLY A 69 -3.61 -10.40 13.40
N TYR A 70 -4.44 -10.42 12.36
CA TYR A 70 -3.98 -10.42 10.97
C TYR A 70 -3.17 -9.17 10.62
N TYR A 71 -3.69 -7.99 10.96
CA TYR A 71 -3.02 -6.71 10.72
C TYR A 71 -1.62 -6.67 11.36
N LYS A 72 -1.50 -7.04 12.64
CA LYS A 72 -0.21 -7.05 13.35
C LYS A 72 0.78 -8.04 12.71
N ASN A 73 0.29 -9.22 12.33
CA ASN A 73 1.12 -10.21 11.67
C ASN A 73 1.65 -9.71 10.31
N GLU A 74 0.79 -9.09 9.49
CA GLU A 74 1.22 -8.50 8.21
C GLU A 74 2.11 -7.27 8.40
N TRP A 75 1.89 -6.49 9.47
CA TRP A 75 2.79 -5.41 9.86
C TRP A 75 4.21 -5.94 10.14
N ASP A 76 4.34 -6.92 11.05
CA ASP A 76 5.65 -7.44 11.47
C ASP A 76 6.40 -8.15 10.33
N LYS A 77 5.69 -8.82 9.43
CA LYS A 77 6.28 -9.49 8.27
C LYS A 77 6.86 -8.54 7.24
N ASN A 78 6.16 -7.44 6.97
CA ASN A 78 6.45 -6.56 5.84
C ASN A 78 7.17 -5.27 6.27
N CYS A 79 7.21 -4.95 7.57
CA CYS A 79 7.94 -3.79 8.06
C CYS A 79 9.45 -4.02 7.86
N ILE A 80 10.07 -3.11 7.12
CA ILE A 80 11.50 -3.17 6.76
C ILE A 80 12.38 -2.72 7.95
N ASP A 81 11.77 -2.05 8.93
CA ASP A 81 12.36 -1.85 10.25
C ASP A 81 12.31 -3.20 10.99
N LYS A 82 13.31 -4.06 10.74
CA LYS A 82 13.70 -5.10 11.68
C LYS A 82 14.19 -4.37 12.93
N ALA A 83 13.25 -3.98 13.79
CA ALA A 83 13.54 -3.56 15.14
C ALA A 83 14.38 -4.68 15.77
N LYS A 84 15.66 -4.39 15.91
CA LYS A 84 16.62 -5.21 16.64
C LYS A 84 16.05 -5.45 18.03
N SER A 85 15.63 -6.68 18.31
CA SER A 85 15.50 -7.17 19.68
C SER A 85 16.58 -8.23 19.87
N GLU A 86 17.78 -7.77 20.24
CA GLU A 86 18.62 -8.49 21.21
C GLU A 86 17.98 -8.41 22.60
#